data_AF-A0A9X1M6P1-F1
#
_entry.id   AF-A0A9X1M6P1-F1
#
_cell.length_a   1.000
_cell.length_b   1.000
_cell.length_c   1.000
_cell.angle_alpha   90.00
_cell.angle_beta   90.00
_cell.angle_gamma   90.00
#
_symmetry.space_group_name_H-M   'P 1'
#
loop_
_entity.id
_entity.type
_entity.pdbx_description
1 polymer ?
#
loop_
_entity_poly.entity_id
_entity_poly.type
_entity_poly.pdbx_seq_one_letter_code
_entity_poly.pdbx_strand_id
1 'polypeptide(L)'
;MTPAPGTGPESPSTVTDPGVLPWVRIDAASSVPPYEQLRLQILDAVNEGRLAVGTRLPPVRALAGHLGLAVNTVARAYRELEQAQVVTTRSRAGTVVAAAGDAGRSRVAEAARVFADAARANGIPADDAVALVRAALQ
;
A
#
# COMPACT_ATOMS: atom_id res chain seq x y z
N MET A 1 -29.47 42.77 -14.45
CA MET A 1 -29.74 41.54 -13.70
C MET A 1 -28.72 40.50 -14.16
N THR A 2 -27.70 40.27 -13.36
CA THR A 2 -26.56 39.38 -13.66
C THR A 2 -26.92 37.96 -13.22
N PRO A 3 -26.71 36.92 -14.04
CA PRO A 3 -26.47 35.58 -13.52
C PRO A 3 -24.96 35.34 -13.37
N ALA A 4 -24.59 34.86 -12.18
CA ALA A 4 -23.26 34.40 -11.82
C ALA A 4 -22.91 33.04 -12.47
N PRO A 5 -21.62 32.66 -12.54
CA PRO A 5 -21.16 31.43 -13.16
C PRO A 5 -21.16 30.25 -12.17
N GLY A 6 -21.22 29.02 -12.68
CA GLY A 6 -20.82 27.84 -11.91
C GLY A 6 -21.61 26.58 -12.22
N THR A 7 -21.14 25.80 -13.18
CA THR A 7 -21.37 24.35 -13.15
C THR A 7 -20.05 23.71 -13.51
N GLY A 8 -19.20 23.53 -12.50
CA GLY A 8 -18.12 22.56 -12.60
C GLY A 8 -18.73 21.16 -12.73
N PRO A 9 -18.10 20.23 -13.46
CA PRO A 9 -18.58 18.86 -13.51
C PRO A 9 -18.51 18.26 -12.11
N GLU A 10 -19.66 17.82 -11.60
CA GLU A 10 -19.76 17.02 -10.39
C GLU A 10 -18.85 15.79 -10.56
N SER A 11 -17.71 15.77 -9.85
CA SER A 11 -16.90 14.57 -9.76
C SER A 11 -17.74 13.49 -9.07
N PRO A 12 -17.86 12.27 -9.63
CA PRO A 12 -18.62 11.22 -8.99
C PRO A 12 -17.95 10.90 -7.67
N SER A 13 -18.59 11.34 -6.58
CA SER A 13 -18.25 10.91 -5.23
C SER A 13 -18.67 9.45 -5.12
N THR A 14 -17.76 8.54 -5.46
CA THR A 14 -17.95 7.12 -5.18
C THR A 14 -18.06 6.98 -3.67
N VAL A 15 -19.29 6.80 -3.18
CA VAL A 15 -19.55 6.38 -1.81
C VAL A 15 -18.99 4.97 -1.70
N THR A 16 -17.71 4.87 -1.33
CA THR A 16 -17.04 3.60 -1.04
C THR A 16 -17.75 3.00 0.15
N ASP A 17 -18.41 1.86 -0.06
CA ASP A 17 -19.02 1.06 0.99
C ASP A 17 -17.96 0.80 2.09
N PRO A 18 -18.19 1.20 3.35
CA PRO A 18 -17.16 1.24 4.40
C PRO A 18 -16.57 -0.13 4.77
N GLY A 19 -17.05 -1.22 4.17
CA GLY A 19 -16.64 -2.59 4.45
C GLY A 19 -15.72 -3.26 3.43
N VAL A 20 -15.46 -2.69 2.24
CA VAL A 20 -14.86 -3.45 1.13
C VAL A 20 -13.66 -2.78 0.45
N LEU A 21 -12.73 -3.62 -0.02
CA LEU A 21 -11.67 -3.26 -0.96
C LEU A 21 -11.82 -4.18 -2.20
N PRO A 22 -12.63 -3.79 -3.21
CA PRO A 22 -13.11 -4.70 -4.25
C PRO A 22 -12.02 -5.25 -5.18
N TRP A 23 -10.86 -4.61 -5.18
CA TRP A 23 -9.69 -4.98 -5.97
C TRP A 23 -8.73 -5.90 -5.22
N VAL A 24 -8.92 -6.13 -3.91
CA VAL A 24 -8.07 -7.04 -3.14
C VAL A 24 -8.44 -8.49 -3.45
N ARG A 25 -7.43 -9.31 -3.75
CA ARG A 25 -7.57 -10.74 -4.02
C ARG A 25 -6.51 -11.52 -3.25
N ILE A 26 -6.91 -12.59 -2.58
CA ILE A 26 -5.98 -13.48 -1.86
C ILE A 26 -5.88 -14.79 -2.62
N ASP A 27 -4.65 -15.18 -2.95
CA ASP A 27 -4.34 -16.47 -3.53
C ASP A 27 -3.85 -17.43 -2.43
N ALA A 28 -4.67 -18.44 -2.12
CA ALA A 28 -4.33 -19.44 -1.11
C ALA A 28 -3.25 -20.42 -1.57
N ALA A 29 -2.97 -20.51 -2.88
CA ALA A 29 -1.93 -21.38 -3.44
C ALA A 29 -0.55 -20.69 -3.51
N SER A 30 -0.50 -19.38 -3.28
CA SER A 30 0.74 -18.61 -3.27
C SER A 30 1.65 -19.00 -2.10
N SER A 31 2.97 -18.98 -2.33
CA SER A 31 3.98 -19.09 -1.27
C SER A 31 4.01 -17.87 -0.33
N VAL A 32 3.41 -16.74 -0.75
CA VAL A 32 3.32 -15.53 0.06
C VAL A 32 2.17 -15.66 1.06
N PRO A 33 2.39 -15.48 2.37
CA PRO A 33 1.32 -15.59 3.36
C PRO A 33 0.15 -14.61 3.11
N PRO A 34 -1.11 -14.97 3.41
CA PRO A 34 -2.27 -14.11 3.12
C PRO A 34 -2.23 -12.70 3.72
N TYR A 35 -1.66 -12.54 4.93
CA TYR A 35 -1.51 -11.21 5.54
C TYR A 35 -0.58 -10.32 4.71
N GLU A 36 0.45 -10.92 4.11
CA GLU A 36 1.48 -10.24 3.36
C GLU A 36 0.96 -9.85 1.97
N GLN A 37 0.19 -10.73 1.33
CA GLN A 37 -0.53 -10.42 0.10
C GLN A 37 -1.47 -9.22 0.28
N LEU A 38 -2.24 -9.20 1.36
CA LEU A 38 -3.13 -8.09 1.69
C LEU A 38 -2.35 -6.79 1.94
N ARG A 39 -1.25 -6.88 2.71
CA ARG A 39 -0.37 -5.76 3.04
C ARG A 39 0.18 -5.11 1.77
N LEU A 40 0.75 -5.92 0.87
CA LEU A 40 1.36 -5.45 -0.38
C LEU A 40 0.32 -4.80 -1.29
N GLN A 41 -0.85 -5.41 -1.47
CA GLN A 41 -1.91 -4.84 -2.29
C GLN A 41 -2.42 -3.49 -1.76
N ILE A 42 -2.56 -3.32 -0.44
CA ILE A 42 -2.92 -2.02 0.16
C ILE A 42 -1.80 -1.00 -0.03
N LEU A 43 -0.55 -1.41 0.16
CA LEU A 43 0.61 -0.54 -0.08
C LEU A 43 0.66 -0.05 -1.53
N ASP A 44 0.47 -0.94 -2.50
CA ASP A 44 0.46 -0.61 -3.93
C ASP A 44 -0.68 0.35 -4.27
N ALA A 45 -1.88 0.10 -3.74
CA ALA A 45 -3.01 1.01 -3.93
C ALA A 45 -2.75 2.42 -3.36
N VAL A 46 -2.03 2.52 -2.25
CA VAL A 46 -1.60 3.82 -1.69
C VAL A 46 -0.53 4.47 -2.58
N ASN A 47 0.46 3.70 -3.05
CA ASN A 47 1.55 4.19 -3.92
C ASN A 47 1.03 4.71 -5.27
N GLU A 48 0.02 4.04 -5.83
CA GLU A 48 -0.63 4.41 -7.08
C GLU A 48 -1.64 5.56 -6.90
N GLY A 49 -1.87 6.02 -5.67
CA GLY A 49 -2.86 7.07 -5.37
C GLY A 49 -4.31 6.59 -5.41
N ARG A 50 -4.56 5.30 -5.63
CA ARG A 50 -5.90 4.67 -5.57
C ARG A 50 -6.50 4.77 -4.16
N LEU A 51 -5.64 4.76 -3.14
CA LEU A 51 -5.96 5.09 -1.76
C LEU A 51 -5.21 6.36 -1.36
N ALA A 52 -5.87 7.51 -1.50
CA ALA A 52 -5.29 8.80 -1.13
C ALA A 52 -5.02 8.93 0.37
N VAL A 53 -4.08 9.78 0.77
CA VAL A 53 -3.85 10.13 2.18
C VAL A 53 -5.15 10.64 2.81
N GLY A 54 -5.44 10.19 4.03
CA GLY A 54 -6.70 10.47 4.74
C GLY A 54 -7.83 9.48 4.43
N THR A 55 -7.67 8.61 3.43
CA THR A 55 -8.67 7.57 3.12
C THR A 55 -8.82 6.62 4.32
N ARG A 56 -10.06 6.38 4.74
CA ARG A 56 -10.39 5.39 5.76
C ARG A 56 -10.36 3.99 5.16
N LEU A 57 -9.62 3.09 5.79
CA LEU A 57 -9.67 1.68 5.47
C LEU A 57 -10.87 1.00 6.17
N PRO A 58 -11.40 -0.10 5.59
CA PRO A 58 -12.45 -0.85 6.24
C PRO A 58 -12.05 -1.39 7.62
N PRO A 59 -13.00 -1.57 8.56
CA PRO A 59 -12.73 -2.22 9.83
C PRO A 59 -12.19 -3.64 9.63
N VAL A 60 -11.24 -4.05 10.47
CA VAL A 60 -10.59 -5.37 10.40
C VAL A 60 -11.59 -6.51 10.26
N ARG A 61 -12.66 -6.51 11.08
CA ARG A 61 -13.70 -7.56 11.04
C ARG A 61 -14.52 -7.55 9.76
N ALA A 62 -14.83 -6.37 9.22
CA ALA A 62 -15.59 -6.24 7.98
C ALA A 62 -14.76 -6.76 6.79
N LEU A 63 -13.50 -6.32 6.70
CA LEU A 63 -12.60 -6.76 5.63
C LEU A 63 -12.29 -8.27 5.72
N ALA A 64 -12.09 -8.79 6.94
CA ALA A 64 -11.88 -10.22 7.16
C ALA A 64 -13.07 -11.04 6.65
N GLY A 65 -14.30 -10.62 6.96
CA GLY A 65 -15.52 -11.27 6.46
C GLY A 65 -15.63 -11.21 4.94
N HIS A 66 -15.32 -10.06 4.33
CA HIS A 66 -15.38 -9.89 2.87
C HIS A 66 -14.34 -10.74 2.13
N LEU A 67 -13.12 -10.86 2.67
CA LEU A 67 -12.03 -11.62 2.06
C LEU A 67 -12.01 -13.11 2.45
N GLY A 68 -12.88 -13.55 3.36
CA GLY A 68 -12.83 -14.90 3.91
C GLY A 68 -11.56 -15.19 4.72
N LEU A 69 -10.94 -14.16 5.31
CA LEU A 69 -9.71 -14.28 6.08
C LEU A 69 -9.98 -14.36 7.58
N ALA A 70 -9.04 -14.95 8.32
CA ALA A 70 -9.04 -14.83 9.77
C ALA A 70 -8.83 -13.35 10.19
N VAL A 71 -9.56 -12.90 11.20
CA VAL A 71 -9.47 -11.52 11.74
C VAL A 71 -8.03 -11.16 12.11
N ASN A 72 -7.28 -12.08 12.70
CA ASN A 72 -5.88 -11.87 13.08
C ASN A 72 -4.95 -11.67 11.88
N THR A 73 -5.28 -12.26 10.72
CA THR A 73 -4.53 -12.08 9.47
C THR A 73 -4.67 -10.64 8.97
N VAL A 74 -5.89 -10.11 8.94
CA VAL A 74 -6.14 -8.71 8.56
C VAL A 74 -5.54 -7.75 9.60
N ALA A 75 -5.70 -8.04 10.89
CA ALA A 75 -5.10 -7.25 11.96
C ALA A 75 -3.57 -7.21 11.88
N ARG A 76 -2.94 -8.33 11.49
CA ARG A 76 -1.49 -8.36 11.23
C ARG A 76 -1.13 -7.45 10.05
N ALA A 77 -1.82 -7.57 8.92
CA ALA A 77 -1.56 -6.70 7.76
C ALA A 77 -1.65 -5.20 8.11
N TYR A 78 -2.68 -4.79 8.85
CA TYR A 78 -2.84 -3.39 9.27
C TYR A 78 -1.75 -2.94 10.24
N ARG A 79 -1.32 -3.80 11.18
CA ARG A 79 -0.19 -3.49 12.08
C ARG A 79 1.11 -3.29 11.32
N GLU A 80 1.41 -4.13 10.33
CA GLU A 80 2.62 -3.99 9.50
C GLU A 80 2.58 -2.70 8.67
N LEU A 81 1.40 -2.33 8.12
CA LEU A 81 1.21 -1.06 7.42
C LEU A 81 1.40 0.15 8.36
N GLU A 82 0.94 0.04 9.60
CA GLU A 82 1.10 1.07 10.63
C GLU A 82 2.56 1.23 11.06
N GLN A 83 3.29 0.13 11.26
CA GLN A 83 4.74 0.15 11.51
C GLN A 83 5.51 0.76 10.33
N ALA A 84 5.06 0.51 9.10
CA ALA A 84 5.59 1.14 7.91
C ALA A 84 5.18 2.61 7.74
N GLN A 85 4.34 3.15 8.62
CA GLN A 85 3.77 4.51 8.58
C GLN A 85 2.91 4.80 7.35
N VAL A 86 2.39 3.74 6.71
CA VAL A 86 1.49 3.83 5.55
C VAL A 86 0.07 4.18 6.03
N VAL A 87 -0.31 3.64 7.19
CA VAL A 87 -1.59 3.92 7.86
C VAL A 87 -1.37 4.33 9.31
N THR A 88 -2.38 4.94 9.92
CA THR A 88 -2.44 5.17 11.35
C THR A 88 -3.80 4.72 11.88
N THR A 89 -3.81 4.03 13.02
CA THR A 89 -5.02 3.58 13.69
C THR A 89 -5.32 4.49 14.87
N ARG A 90 -6.51 5.11 14.87
CA ARG A 90 -7.02 5.87 16.03
C ARG A 90 -8.28 5.19 16.55
N SER A 91 -8.31 4.90 17.85
CA SER A 91 -9.36 4.12 18.52
C SER A 91 -10.81 4.48 18.13
N ARG A 92 -11.11 5.77 17.94
CA ARG A 92 -12.45 6.25 17.55
C ARG A 92 -12.60 6.59 16.06
N ALA A 93 -11.50 6.78 15.33
CA ALA A 93 -11.54 7.23 13.93
C ALA A 93 -11.29 6.12 12.91
N GLY A 94 -10.93 4.92 13.38
CA GLY A 94 -10.57 3.79 12.52
C GLY A 94 -9.12 3.87 12.03
N THR A 95 -8.81 3.07 11.01
CA THR A 95 -7.51 3.06 10.34
C THR A 95 -7.57 3.98 9.12
N VAL A 96 -6.65 4.93 9.00
CA VAL A 96 -6.59 5.88 7.88
C VAL A 96 -5.22 5.84 7.22
N VAL A 97 -5.18 6.04 5.90
CA VAL A 97 -3.93 6.20 5.15
C VAL A 97 -3.21 7.46 5.64
N ALA A 98 -1.99 7.29 6.14
CA ALA A 98 -1.20 8.34 6.78
C ALA A 98 -0.16 8.95 5.84
N ALA A 99 0.43 8.15 4.95
CA ALA A 99 1.41 8.61 3.98
C ALA A 99 1.27 7.82 2.67
N ALA A 100 1.41 8.53 1.55
CA ALA A 100 1.45 7.93 0.23
C ALA A 100 2.83 7.32 -0.02
N GLY A 101 3.12 6.12 0.51
CA GLY A 101 4.21 5.29 0.00
C GLY A 101 5.66 5.77 0.14
N ASP A 102 5.86 7.05 0.43
CA ASP A 102 7.11 7.75 0.17
C ASP A 102 8.18 7.31 1.15
N ALA A 103 7.81 6.95 2.38
CA ALA A 103 8.76 6.44 3.35
C ALA A 103 9.32 5.05 2.97
N GLY A 104 8.51 4.20 2.32
CA GLY A 104 8.95 2.89 1.84
C GLY A 104 9.81 3.02 0.59
N ARG A 105 9.32 3.79 -0.39
CA ARG A 105 10.06 4.10 -1.62
C ARG A 105 11.38 4.82 -1.34
N SER A 106 11.40 5.78 -0.43
CA SER A 106 12.61 6.49 -0.02
C SER A 106 13.61 5.57 0.66
N ARG A 107 13.14 4.64 1.50
CA ARG A 107 14.02 3.62 2.13
C ARG A 107 14.64 2.68 1.09
N VAL A 108 13.85 2.21 0.13
CA VAL A 108 14.37 1.35 -0.97
C VAL A 108 15.31 2.13 -1.89
N ALA A 109 14.99 3.38 -2.20
CA ALA A 109 15.86 4.25 -2.99
C ALA A 109 17.20 4.50 -2.28
N GLU A 110 17.19 4.67 -0.96
CA GLU A 110 18.42 4.80 -0.17
C GLU A 110 19.23 3.50 -0.17
N ALA A 111 18.59 2.36 0.07
CA ALA A 111 19.25 1.05 -0.04
C ALA A 111 19.83 0.81 -1.45
N ALA A 112 19.12 1.24 -2.49
CA ALA A 112 19.59 1.15 -3.88
C ALA A 112 20.82 2.03 -4.14
N ARG A 113 20.93 3.21 -3.51
CA ARG A 113 22.15 4.05 -3.58
C ARG A 113 23.33 3.35 -2.93
N VAL A 114 23.14 2.82 -1.72
CA VAL A 114 24.18 2.06 -1.00
C VAL A 114 24.65 0.86 -1.84
N PHE A 115 23.72 0.14 -2.45
CA PHE A 115 24.02 -0.96 -3.37
C PHE A 115 24.81 -0.50 -4.61
N ALA A 116 24.38 0.58 -5.25
CA ALA A 116 25.06 1.13 -6.42
C ALA A 116 26.48 1.61 -6.11
N ASP A 117 26.71 2.18 -4.92
CA ASP A 117 28.04 2.57 -4.45
C ASP A 117 28.94 1.35 -4.26
N ALA A 118 28.43 0.29 -3.64
CA ALA A 118 29.16 -0.96 -3.48
C ALA A 118 29.50 -1.62 -4.83
N ALA A 119 28.56 -1.65 -5.78
CA ALA A 119 28.80 -2.19 -7.12
C ALA A 119 29.93 -1.42 -7.84
N ARG A 120 29.88 -0.08 -7.80
CA ARG A 120 30.91 0.78 -8.40
C ARG A 120 32.28 0.58 -7.76
N ALA A 121 32.35 0.49 -6.43
CA ALA A 121 33.60 0.29 -5.71
C ALA A 121 34.27 -1.07 -6.03
N ASN A 122 33.49 -2.06 -6.46
CA ASN A 122 33.97 -3.39 -6.82
C ASN A 122 34.07 -3.61 -8.34
N GLY A 123 33.84 -2.58 -9.15
CA GLY A 123 33.91 -2.68 -10.62
C GLY A 123 32.84 -3.56 -11.24
N ILE A 124 31.71 -3.78 -10.55
CA ILE A 124 30.59 -4.59 -11.08
C ILE A 124 29.81 -3.73 -12.09
N PRO A 125 29.67 -4.18 -13.35
CA PRO A 125 28.84 -3.50 -14.35
C PRO A 125 27.38 -3.36 -13.91
N ALA A 126 26.70 -2.30 -14.37
CA ALA A 126 25.33 -2.01 -13.96
C ALA A 126 24.36 -3.17 -14.26
N ASP A 127 24.49 -3.81 -15.43
CA ASP A 127 23.63 -4.92 -15.82
C ASP A 127 23.79 -6.14 -14.90
N ASP A 128 25.04 -6.46 -14.52
CA ASP A 128 25.35 -7.55 -13.58
C ASP A 128 24.83 -7.23 -12.17
N ALA A 129 25.01 -5.99 -11.72
CA ALA A 129 24.51 -5.53 -10.43
C ALA A 129 22.97 -5.64 -10.36
N VAL A 130 22.26 -5.23 -11.42
CA VAL A 130 20.80 -5.38 -11.50
C VAL A 130 20.40 -6.86 -11.53
N ALA A 131 21.15 -7.73 -12.22
CA ALA A 131 20.89 -9.17 -12.24
C ALA A 131 21.00 -9.79 -10.83
N LEU A 132 21.99 -9.40 -10.03
CA LEU A 132 22.15 -9.84 -8.64
C LEU A 132 20.95 -9.44 -7.76
N VAL A 133 20.47 -8.20 -7.87
CA VAL A 133 19.29 -7.74 -7.12
C VAL A 133 18.04 -8.51 -7.53
N ARG A 134 17.84 -8.74 -8.83
CA ARG A 134 16.70 -9.55 -9.32
C ARG A 134 16.74 -10.97 -8.77
N ALA A 135 17.90 -11.61 -8.74
CA ALA A 135 18.06 -12.94 -8.18
C ALA A 135 17.77 -13.00 -6.67
N ALA A 136 18.08 -11.93 -5.93
CA ALA A 136 17.81 -11.84 -4.48
C ALA A 136 16.34 -11.57 -4.12
N LEU A 137 15.51 -11.18 -5.09
CA LEU A 137 14.09 -10.86 -4.89
C LEU A 137 13.13 -12.03 -5.23
N GLN A 138 13.66 -13.16 -5.70
CA GLN A 138 12.91 -14.38 -6.03
C GLN A 138 12.92 -15.37 -4.87
#